data_AF-A0A378KRX0-F1
#
_entry.id   AF-A0A378KRX0-F1
#
_cell.length_a   1.000
_cell.length_b   1.000
_cell.length_c   1.000
_cell.angle_alpha   90.00
_cell.angle_beta   90.00
_cell.angle_gamma   90.00
#
_symmetry.space_group_name_H-M   'P 1'
#
loop_
_entity.id
_entity.type
_entity.pdbx_description
1 polymer ?
#
loop_
_entity_poly.entity_id
_entity_poly.type
_entity_poly.pdbx_seq_one_letter_code
_entity_poly.pdbx_strand_id
1 'polypeptide(L)'
;MKGLLNALILTLLVPIGLVNAAQYLTTNEIKTLLSGHSSTFFGKYGGVKFTGYGSWNKNGTIYGYTYLLGKKRNWTGTWYIKNNQYCRTLKAYGKSQFKCLRVQQINRNTILFIKSDGSISSTSKLH
;
A
#
# COMPACT_ATOMS: atom_id res chain seq x y z
N MET A 1 -51.90 -38.30 13.27
CA MET A 1 -51.40 -37.15 12.48
C MET A 1 -49.97 -37.50 12.07
N LYS A 2 -49.73 -37.97 10.83
CA LYS A 2 -49.26 -37.15 9.70
C LYS A 2 -48.22 -36.13 10.18
N GLY A 3 -46.94 -36.15 9.85
CA GLY A 3 -46.15 -36.87 8.87
C GLY A 3 -44.82 -36.13 8.80
N LEU A 4 -43.74 -36.85 8.50
CA LEU A 4 -42.38 -36.32 8.39
C LEU A 4 -42.29 -35.11 7.46
N LEU A 5 -41.49 -34.11 7.87
CA LEU A 5 -40.58 -33.42 6.95
C LEU A 5 -39.39 -32.84 7.74
N ASN A 6 -38.40 -33.69 8.03
CA ASN A 6 -37.05 -33.21 8.36
C ASN A 6 -36.47 -32.62 7.07
N ALA A 7 -36.59 -31.30 6.91
CA ALA A 7 -35.88 -30.59 5.86
C ALA A 7 -34.38 -30.62 6.20
N LEU A 8 -33.67 -31.59 5.61
CA LEU A 8 -32.22 -31.64 5.58
C LEU A 8 -31.76 -30.42 4.77
N ILE A 9 -31.43 -29.33 5.44
CA ILE A 9 -30.73 -28.21 4.80
C ILE A 9 -29.32 -28.71 4.51
N LEU A 10 -29.10 -29.22 3.30
CA LEU A 10 -27.76 -29.31 2.74
C LEU A 10 -27.22 -27.88 2.70
N THR A 11 -26.40 -27.54 3.69
CA THR A 11 -25.50 -26.40 3.58
C THR A 11 -24.58 -26.73 2.42
N LEU A 12 -24.86 -26.10 1.28
CA LEU A 12 -23.94 -26.03 0.16
C LEU A 12 -22.63 -25.45 0.72
N LEU A 13 -21.66 -26.33 0.98
CA LEU A 13 -20.26 -25.97 1.14
C LEU A 13 -19.78 -25.48 -0.22
N VAL A 14 -20.19 -24.26 -0.57
CA VAL A 14 -19.48 -23.48 -1.57
C VAL A 14 -18.06 -23.35 -1.00
N PRO A 15 -17.00 -23.72 -1.75
CA PRO A 15 -15.66 -23.42 -1.31
C PRO A 15 -15.61 -21.90 -1.20
N ILE A 16 -15.55 -21.42 0.05
CA ILE A 16 -15.29 -20.02 0.35
C ILE A 16 -13.91 -19.80 -0.25
N GLY A 17 -13.88 -19.28 -1.48
CA GLY A 17 -12.65 -18.91 -2.14
C GLY A 17 -11.85 -18.11 -1.14
N LEU A 18 -10.62 -18.57 -0.88
CA LEU A 18 -9.67 -17.94 0.04
C LEU A 18 -9.75 -16.43 -0.14
N VAL A 19 -10.49 -15.78 0.76
CA VAL A 19 -10.48 -14.33 0.87
C VAL A 19 -9.11 -14.07 1.46
N ASN A 20 -8.11 -13.81 0.61
CA ASN A 20 -6.78 -13.44 1.07
C ASN A 20 -6.97 -12.19 1.92
N ALA A 21 -7.00 -12.38 3.24
CA ALA A 21 -7.19 -11.31 4.18
C ALA A 21 -6.04 -10.32 4.01
N ALA A 22 -6.37 -9.04 4.08
CA ALA A 22 -5.40 -7.97 3.97
C ALA A 22 -4.30 -8.12 5.04
N GLN A 23 -3.08 -8.45 4.63
CA GLN A 23 -1.97 -8.78 5.52
C GLN A 23 -1.06 -7.57 5.74
N TYR A 24 -0.74 -7.26 6.99
CA TYR A 24 0.35 -6.34 7.30
C TYR A 24 1.71 -6.99 7.04
N LEU A 25 2.58 -6.27 6.35
CA LEU A 25 3.89 -6.78 5.97
C LEU A 25 4.92 -6.58 7.09
N THR A 26 5.80 -7.56 7.24
CA THR A 26 6.97 -7.55 8.11
C THR A 26 8.10 -6.70 7.51
N THR A 27 9.11 -6.41 8.33
CA THR A 27 10.30 -5.64 7.92
C THR A 27 10.97 -6.24 6.67
N ASN A 28 11.14 -7.56 6.62
CA ASN A 28 11.79 -8.23 5.50
C ASN A 28 10.91 -8.20 4.25
N GLU A 29 9.60 -8.42 4.38
CA GLU A 29 8.66 -8.36 3.25
C GLU A 29 8.62 -6.96 2.64
N ILE A 30 8.56 -5.90 3.45
CA ILE A 30 8.60 -4.52 2.96
C ILE A 30 9.92 -4.22 2.25
N LYS A 31 11.05 -4.69 2.81
CA LYS A 31 12.37 -4.48 2.21
C LYS A 31 12.48 -5.18 0.85
N THR A 32 12.05 -6.43 0.74
CA THR A 32 12.02 -7.18 -0.53
C THR A 32 11.10 -6.50 -1.54
N LEU A 33 9.94 -6.05 -1.07
CA LEU A 33 8.95 -5.38 -1.89
C LEU A 33 9.51 -4.08 -2.51
N LEU A 34 10.13 -3.22 -1.72
CA LEU A 34 10.53 -1.88 -2.18
C LEU A 34 11.95 -1.83 -2.77
N SER A 35 12.91 -2.56 -2.21
CA SER A 35 14.34 -2.33 -2.49
C SER A 35 14.72 -2.64 -3.94
N GLY A 36 15.10 -1.61 -4.69
CA GLY A 36 15.46 -1.69 -6.11
C GLY A 36 14.28 -1.63 -7.07
N HIS A 37 13.06 -1.39 -6.59
CA HIS A 37 11.86 -1.37 -7.42
C HIS A 37 11.32 0.05 -7.62
N SER A 38 10.39 0.17 -8.55
CA SER A 38 9.63 1.39 -8.77
C SER A 38 8.15 1.11 -8.97
N SER A 39 7.32 2.13 -8.76
CA SER A 39 5.88 1.96 -8.95
C SER A 39 5.12 3.26 -9.09
N THR A 40 3.97 3.13 -9.76
CA THR A 40 2.94 4.15 -9.77
C THR A 40 2.08 4.03 -8.50
N PHE A 41 1.86 5.16 -7.85
CA PHE A 41 1.04 5.24 -6.64
C PHE A 41 -0.06 6.27 -6.78
N PHE A 42 -1.12 6.04 -6.03
CA PHE A 42 -2.37 6.79 -6.04
C PHE A 42 -2.68 7.20 -4.61
N GLY A 43 -3.23 8.39 -4.44
CA GLY A 43 -3.61 8.83 -3.11
C GLY A 43 -4.48 10.07 -3.12
N LYS A 44 -4.73 10.58 -1.91
CA LYS A 44 -5.52 11.78 -1.67
C LYS A 44 -4.76 12.70 -0.71
N TYR A 45 -4.65 13.98 -1.05
CA TYR A 45 -4.08 15.02 -0.19
C TYR A 45 -5.05 16.18 -0.10
N GLY A 46 -5.56 16.48 1.11
CA GLY A 46 -6.49 17.59 1.33
C GLY A 46 -7.73 17.56 0.43
N GLY A 47 -8.33 16.39 0.21
CA GLY A 47 -9.48 16.26 -0.70
C GLY A 47 -9.13 15.90 -2.14
N VAL A 48 -7.91 16.21 -2.59
CA VAL A 48 -7.50 16.12 -3.99
C VAL A 48 -6.84 14.78 -4.29
N LYS A 49 -7.36 14.05 -5.28
CA LYS A 49 -6.73 12.82 -5.80
C LYS A 49 -5.43 13.17 -6.53
N PHE A 50 -4.41 12.34 -6.36
CA PHE A 50 -3.17 12.46 -7.10
C PHE A 50 -2.68 11.09 -7.59
N THR A 51 -1.93 11.11 -8.68
CA THR A 51 -1.10 10.01 -9.18
C THR A 51 0.36 10.37 -9.01
N GLY A 52 1.23 9.38 -8.91
CA GLY A 52 2.66 9.61 -8.79
C GLY A 52 3.47 8.39 -9.16
N TYR A 53 4.77 8.59 -9.27
CA TYR A 53 5.76 7.55 -9.49
C TYR A 53 6.83 7.67 -8.42
N GLY A 54 7.29 6.54 -7.89
CA GLY A 54 8.39 6.46 -6.94
C GLY A 54 9.36 5.36 -7.32
N SER A 55 10.64 5.59 -7.06
CA SER A 55 11.72 4.61 -7.19
C SER A 55 12.49 4.53 -5.88
N TRP A 56 12.75 3.31 -5.43
CA TRP A 56 13.38 2.99 -4.16
C TRP A 56 14.73 2.32 -4.39
N ASN A 57 15.81 3.08 -4.32
CA ASN A 57 17.13 2.52 -4.53
C ASN A 57 17.59 1.71 -3.32
N LYS A 58 18.37 0.64 -3.59
CA LYS A 58 18.92 -0.26 -2.55
C LYS A 58 19.80 0.45 -1.52
N ASN A 59 20.39 1.59 -1.89
CA ASN A 59 21.23 2.42 -1.02
C ASN A 59 20.43 3.31 -0.03
N GLY A 60 19.11 3.18 0.03
CA GLY A 60 18.27 3.99 0.92
C GLY A 60 17.91 5.35 0.34
N THR A 61 18.21 5.64 -0.93
CA THR A 61 17.69 6.84 -1.62
C THR A 61 16.32 6.57 -2.26
N ILE A 62 15.45 7.57 -2.29
CA ILE A 62 14.19 7.55 -3.04
C ILE A 62 14.04 8.80 -3.89
N TYR A 63 13.37 8.66 -5.03
CA TYR A 63 13.00 9.78 -5.87
C TYR A 63 11.73 9.49 -6.65
N GLY A 64 11.12 10.53 -7.18
CA GLY A 64 9.91 10.38 -7.95
C GLY A 64 9.21 11.70 -8.21
N TYR A 65 7.93 11.60 -8.57
CA TYR A 65 7.09 12.75 -8.79
C TYR A 65 5.63 12.44 -8.44
N THR A 66 4.84 13.48 -8.23
CA THR A 66 3.38 13.42 -8.15
C THR A 66 2.74 14.40 -9.14
N TYR A 67 1.62 14.01 -9.72
CA TYR A 67 0.71 14.89 -10.43
C TYR A 67 -0.37 15.35 -9.45
N LEU A 68 -0.30 16.63 -9.06
CA LEU A 68 -1.31 17.26 -8.22
C LEU A 68 -1.95 18.40 -9.02
N LEU A 69 -3.27 18.33 -9.21
CA LEU A 69 -4.01 19.30 -10.03
C LEU A 69 -3.39 19.48 -11.44
N GLY A 70 -3.04 18.36 -12.08
CA GLY A 70 -2.43 18.34 -13.43
C GLY A 70 -0.95 18.76 -13.49
N LYS A 71 -0.35 19.25 -12.39
CA LYS A 71 1.05 19.70 -12.38
C LYS A 71 1.96 18.59 -11.86
N LYS A 72 3.03 18.27 -12.60
CA LYS A 72 4.10 17.34 -12.18
C LYS A 72 5.01 17.99 -11.15
N ARG A 73 5.26 17.28 -10.05
CA ARG A 73 5.97 17.79 -8.88
C ARG A 73 6.98 16.76 -8.41
N ASN A 74 8.25 17.03 -8.68
CA ASN A 74 9.34 16.13 -8.34
C ASN A 74 9.65 16.17 -6.85
N TRP A 75 10.12 15.05 -6.31
CA TRP A 75 10.60 14.93 -4.95
C TRP A 75 11.74 13.92 -4.89
N THR A 76 12.62 14.10 -3.93
CA THR A 76 13.75 13.21 -3.64
C THR A 76 13.81 12.96 -2.14
N GLY A 77 14.59 11.99 -1.69
CA GLY A 77 14.58 11.65 -0.28
C GLY A 77 15.42 10.45 0.08
N THR A 78 15.21 10.02 1.33
CA THR A 78 15.76 8.79 1.87
C THR A 78 14.66 7.90 2.40
N TRP A 79 14.91 6.60 2.47
CA TRP A 79 14.02 5.62 3.05
C TRP A 79 14.76 4.53 3.82
N TYR A 80 14.05 3.93 4.76
CA TYR A 80 14.49 2.77 5.53
C TYR A 80 13.27 2.07 6.13
N ILE A 81 13.46 0.84 6.61
CA ILE A 81 12.40 0.08 7.28
C ILE A 81 12.76 -0.03 8.77
N LYS A 82 11.81 0.28 9.65
CA LYS A 82 11.97 0.15 11.11
C LYS A 82 10.66 -0.34 11.71
N ASN A 83 10.72 -1.36 12.59
CA ASN A 83 9.57 -1.87 13.34
C ASN A 83 8.35 -2.19 12.45
N ASN A 84 8.57 -2.92 11.34
CA ASN A 84 7.54 -3.28 10.35
C ASN A 84 6.85 -2.06 9.70
N GLN A 85 7.55 -0.94 9.60
CA GLN A 85 7.07 0.28 8.95
C GLN A 85 8.06 0.76 7.90
N TYR A 86 7.53 1.25 6.80
CA TYR A 86 8.27 1.99 5.79
C TYR A 86 8.41 3.45 6.22
N CYS A 87 9.63 3.85 6.57
CA CYS A 87 9.96 5.21 6.95
C CYS A 87 10.68 5.93 5.81
N ARG A 88 10.38 7.21 5.63
CA ARG A 88 10.98 8.04 4.59
C ARG A 88 11.07 9.50 5.00
N THR A 89 12.05 10.18 4.42
CA THR A 89 12.14 11.64 4.40
C THR A 89 12.04 12.10 2.96
N LEU A 90 11.00 12.86 2.63
CA LEU A 90 10.84 13.47 1.31
C LEU A 90 11.17 14.95 1.33
N LYS A 91 12.00 15.38 0.38
CA LYS A 91 12.26 16.77 0.03
C LYS A 91 11.40 17.13 -1.19
N ALA A 92 10.46 18.04 -1.00
CA ALA A 92 9.60 18.58 -2.04
C ALA A 92 9.34 20.07 -1.76
N TYR A 93 9.44 20.93 -2.78
CA TYR A 93 9.18 22.38 -2.64
C TYR A 93 9.99 23.08 -1.53
N GLY A 94 11.27 22.73 -1.38
CA GLY A 94 12.11 23.28 -0.32
C GLY A 94 11.71 22.83 1.10
N LYS A 95 10.73 21.94 1.25
CA LYS A 95 10.29 21.38 2.53
C LYS A 95 10.72 19.92 2.66
N SER A 96 11.15 19.55 3.86
CA SER A 96 11.45 18.18 4.23
C SER A 96 10.29 17.59 5.04
N GLN A 97 9.85 16.38 4.70
CA GLN A 97 8.74 15.69 5.36
C GLN A 97 9.16 14.27 5.73
N PHE A 98 9.27 14.01 7.03
CA PHE A 98 9.51 12.67 7.56
C PHE A 98 8.18 11.97 7.89
N LYS A 99 8.02 10.71 7.48
CA LYS A 99 6.86 9.86 7.80
C LYS A 99 7.25 8.39 7.89
N CYS A 100 6.61 7.65 8.80
CA CYS A 100 6.58 6.19 8.82
C CYS A 100 5.17 5.68 8.53
N LEU A 101 5.07 4.65 7.68
CA LEU A 101 3.82 4.10 7.16
C LEU A 101 3.79 2.59 7.43
N ARG A 102 2.66 2.08 7.92
CA ARG A 102 2.41 0.64 7.89
C ARG A 102 2.15 0.23 6.45
N VAL A 103 2.61 -0.95 6.07
CA VAL A 103 2.40 -1.48 4.73
C VAL A 103 1.50 -2.70 4.83
N GLN A 104 0.43 -2.70 4.05
CA GLN A 104 -0.53 -3.79 3.98
C GLN A 104 -0.65 -4.27 2.54
N GLN A 105 -0.60 -5.57 2.32
CA GLN A 105 -0.84 -6.18 1.03
C GLN A 105 -2.26 -6.74 1.00
N ILE A 106 -3.08 -6.24 0.08
CA ILE A 106 -4.45 -6.72 -0.10
C ILE A 106 -4.46 -7.91 -1.05
N ASN A 107 -3.63 -7.85 -2.10
CA ASN A 107 -3.40 -8.93 -3.05
C ASN A 107 -2.07 -8.70 -3.77
N ARG A 108 -1.74 -9.55 -4.76
CA ARG A 108 -0.48 -9.44 -5.53
C ARG A 108 -0.29 -8.11 -6.27
N ASN A 109 -1.36 -7.37 -6.53
CA ASN A 109 -1.35 -6.15 -7.35
C ASN A 109 -1.61 -4.88 -6.53
N THR A 110 -2.05 -4.99 -5.28
CA THR A 110 -2.48 -3.86 -4.46
C THR A 110 -1.77 -3.85 -3.12
N ILE A 111 -0.96 -2.80 -2.91
CA ILE A 111 -0.27 -2.51 -1.66
C ILE A 111 -0.80 -1.18 -1.13
N LEU A 112 -1.08 -1.13 0.16
CA LEU A 112 -1.49 0.06 0.89
C LEU A 112 -0.38 0.55 1.81
N PHE A 113 -0.17 1.85 1.80
CA PHE A 113 0.71 2.60 2.69
C PHE A 113 -0.18 3.44 3.61
N ILE A 114 -0.23 3.04 4.87
CA ILE A 114 -1.18 3.54 5.86
C ILE A 114 -0.42 4.47 6.82
N LYS A 115 -0.86 5.74 6.87
CA LYS A 115 -0.33 6.74 7.81
C LYS A 115 -0.87 6.51 9.22
N SER A 116 -0.23 7.12 10.21
CA SER A 116 -0.69 7.11 11.61
C SER A 116 -2.10 7.72 11.78
N ASP A 117 -2.48 8.66 10.92
CA ASP A 117 -3.81 9.28 10.88
C ASP A 117 -4.87 8.42 10.16
N GLY A 118 -4.52 7.19 9.76
CA GLY A 118 -5.40 6.27 9.03
C GLY A 118 -5.55 6.57 7.53
N SER A 119 -5.00 7.68 7.02
CA SER A 119 -5.08 7.98 5.60
C SER A 119 -4.17 7.07 4.77
N ILE A 120 -4.67 6.67 3.59
CA ILE A 120 -4.07 5.62 2.77
C ILE A 120 -3.52 6.21 1.47
N SER A 121 -2.35 5.74 1.07
CA SER A 121 -1.89 5.79 -0.33
C SER A 121 -1.75 4.36 -0.83
N SER A 122 -2.12 4.09 -2.07
CA SER A 122 -2.04 2.75 -2.64
C SER A 122 -1.08 2.72 -3.82
N THR A 123 -0.50 1.57 -4.10
CA THR A 123 0.30 1.35 -5.31
C THR A 123 -0.30 0.20 -6.09
N SER A 124 -0.21 0.28 -7.42
CA SER A 124 -0.34 -0.91 -8.26
C SER A 124 0.98 -1.69 -8.25
N LYS A 125 0.97 -2.92 -8.79
CA LYS A 125 2.11 -3.83 -8.93
C LYS A 125 3.45 -3.09 -9.10
N LEU A 126 4.44 -3.41 -8.27
CA LEU A 126 5.78 -2.84 -8.37
C LEU A 126 6.52 -3.47 -9.57
N HIS A 127 7.30 -2.66 -10.28
CA HIS A 127 8.11 -3.02 -11.43
C HIS A 127 9.60 -2.92 -11.10
#